data_AF-A0A9W6MVZ2-F1
#
_entry.id   AF-A0A9W6MVZ2-F1
#
_cell.length_a   1.000
_cell.length_b   1.000
_cell.length_c   1.000
_cell.angle_alpha   90.00
_cell.angle_beta   90.00
_cell.angle_gamma   90.00
#
_symmetry.space_group_name_H-M   'P 1'
#
loop_
_entity.id
_entity.type
_entity.pdbx_description
1 polymer ?
#
loop_
_entity_poly.entity_id
_entity_poly.type
_entity_poly.pdbx_seq_one_letter_code
_entity_poly.pdbx_strand_id
1 'polypeptide(L)'
;MELLELKKRLFSQFGGFADGRIKDLSKSDRFICDDREHADNDAKGKLFYWYVTVYMRAISGDVVHIDIGDAMPQSKAVKEWMSNNTIEGEWGRSVIEIKKGEQGKLKELAALISSITDKPYDVRHYKYTCPEVASVLRRTADVLATVWSD
;
A
#
# COMPACT_ATOMS: atom_id res chain seq x y z
N MET A 1 8.30 14.98 -13.27
CA MET A 1 8.52 15.70 -11.99
C MET A 1 9.82 15.19 -11.38
N GLU A 2 10.53 16.00 -10.60
CA GLU A 2 11.73 15.56 -9.86
C GLU A 2 11.36 14.65 -8.67
N LEU A 3 12.23 13.71 -8.31
CA LEU A 3 11.98 12.78 -7.19
C LEU A 3 11.76 13.51 -5.86
N LEU A 4 12.54 14.56 -5.60
CA LEU A 4 12.40 15.34 -4.36
C LEU A 4 11.04 16.04 -4.28
N GLU A 5 10.50 16.48 -5.43
CA GLU A 5 9.18 17.11 -5.48
C GLU A 5 8.07 16.07 -5.26
N LEU A 6 8.19 14.87 -5.84
CA LEU A 6 7.29 13.76 -5.52
C LEU A 6 7.30 13.47 -4.01
N LYS A 7 8.48 13.33 -3.40
CA LYS A 7 8.61 13.05 -1.97
C LYS A 7 7.97 14.13 -1.10
N LYS A 8 8.11 15.41 -1.44
CA LYS A 8 7.43 16.52 -0.73
C LYS A 8 5.92 16.34 -0.71
N ARG A 9 5.33 16.08 -1.88
CA ARG A 9 3.88 15.91 -2.03
C ARG A 9 3.38 14.69 -1.27
N LEU A 10 4.07 13.56 -1.41
CA LEU A 10 3.75 12.34 -0.67
C LEU A 10 3.87 12.54 0.85
N PHE A 11 4.90 13.23 1.32
CA PHE A 11 5.09 13.53 2.74
C PHE A 11 3.92 14.36 3.30
N SER A 12 3.40 15.31 2.51
CA SER A 12 2.22 16.10 2.91
C SER A 12 0.94 15.26 2.96
N GLN A 13 0.79 14.27 2.07
CA GLN A 13 -0.42 13.44 1.98
C GLN A 13 -0.44 12.35 3.06
N PHE A 14 0.72 11.75 3.36
CA PHE A 14 0.84 10.64 4.32
C PHE A 14 1.31 11.08 5.72
N GLY A 15 1.53 12.38 5.95
CA GLY A 15 1.94 12.91 7.26
C GLY A 15 3.39 12.59 7.68
N GLY A 16 4.17 11.96 6.81
CA GLY A 16 5.59 11.69 7.04
C GLY A 16 6.10 10.44 6.34
N PHE A 17 7.37 10.10 6.60
CA PHE A 17 7.94 8.81 6.21
C PHE A 17 7.50 7.69 7.16
N ALA A 18 7.70 6.44 6.71
CA ALA A 18 7.47 5.24 7.51
C ALA A 18 8.24 5.26 8.84
N ASP A 19 9.47 5.80 8.83
CA ASP A 19 10.19 6.16 10.05
C ASP A 19 9.90 7.62 10.39
N GLY A 20 8.97 7.84 11.32
CA GLY A 20 8.54 9.18 11.73
C GLY A 20 9.63 10.07 12.33
N ARG A 21 10.81 9.51 12.66
CA ARG A 21 11.98 10.27 13.13
C ARG A 21 12.69 11.00 11.99
N ILE A 22 12.53 10.54 10.75
CA ILE A 22 13.15 11.15 9.59
C ILE A 22 12.28 12.30 9.11
N LYS A 23 12.84 13.52 9.13
CA LYS A 23 12.18 14.74 8.61
C LYS A 23 12.82 15.27 7.32
N ASP A 24 14.05 14.86 7.05
CA ASP A 24 14.79 15.26 5.86
C ASP A 24 14.34 14.40 4.67
N LEU A 25 13.78 15.06 3.65
CA LEU A 25 13.22 14.41 2.47
C LEU A 25 14.27 13.70 1.59
N SER A 26 15.55 14.01 1.77
CA SER A 26 16.64 13.32 1.06
C SER A 26 17.01 11.97 1.69
N LYS A 27 16.67 11.76 2.97
CA LYS A 27 17.17 10.61 3.77
C LYS A 27 16.27 9.38 3.73
N SER A 28 15.06 9.50 3.21
CA SER A 28 14.15 8.38 3.05
C SER A 28 13.30 8.54 1.80
N ASP A 29 12.73 7.43 1.37
CA ASP A 29 11.81 7.31 0.25
C ASP A 29 10.60 6.44 0.59
N ARG A 30 10.52 5.92 1.83
CA ARG A 30 9.51 4.95 2.25
C ARG A 30 8.41 5.60 3.07
N PHE A 31 7.17 5.35 2.69
CA PHE A 31 5.95 5.84 3.30
C PHE A 31 5.11 4.66 3.79
N ILE A 32 4.34 4.88 4.86
CA ILE A 32 3.25 3.99 5.27
C ILE A 32 1.99 4.54 4.63
N CYS A 33 1.28 3.71 3.89
CA CYS A 33 0.07 4.10 3.18
C CYS A 33 -1.20 3.80 3.98
N ASP A 34 -1.13 2.99 5.03
CA ASP A 34 -2.26 2.66 5.90
C ASP A 34 -2.55 3.73 6.96
N ASP A 35 -3.82 3.87 7.35
CA ASP A 35 -4.25 4.73 8.46
C ASP A 35 -4.21 3.91 9.75
N ARG A 36 -3.07 3.94 10.42
CA ARG A 36 -2.96 3.32 11.75
C ARG A 36 -3.72 4.17 12.74
N GLU A 37 -4.81 3.64 13.26
CA GLU A 37 -5.49 4.21 14.40
C GLU A 37 -5.14 3.45 15.68
N HIS A 38 -5.40 4.07 16.83
CA HIS A 38 -5.15 3.44 18.12
C HIS A 38 -5.99 2.15 18.28
N ALA A 39 -7.14 2.08 17.60
CA ALA A 39 -8.04 0.93 17.54
C ALA A 39 -7.45 -0.31 16.86
N ASP A 40 -6.35 -0.18 16.10
CA ASP A 40 -5.70 -1.29 15.41
C ASP A 40 -4.69 -2.04 16.28
N ASN A 41 -4.54 -1.60 17.54
CA ASN A 41 -3.65 -2.23 18.51
C ASN A 41 -4.38 -3.20 19.42
N ASP A 42 -3.74 -4.34 19.68
CA ASP A 42 -4.12 -5.27 20.72
C ASP A 42 -3.94 -4.67 22.11
N ALA A 43 -4.37 -5.40 23.14
CA ALA A 43 -4.24 -4.98 24.53
C ALA A 43 -2.78 -4.74 25.00
N LYS A 44 -1.78 -5.14 24.20
CA LYS A 44 -0.34 -4.93 24.47
C LYS A 44 0.23 -3.76 23.67
N GLY A 45 -0.61 -2.99 22.97
CA GLY A 45 -0.18 -1.86 22.14
C GLY A 45 0.54 -2.28 20.86
N LYS A 46 0.34 -3.53 20.40
CA LYS A 46 0.88 -4.04 19.13
C LYS A 46 -0.22 -4.10 18.09
N LEU A 47 0.09 -3.83 16.83
CA LEU A 47 -0.87 -4.04 15.73
C LEU A 47 -1.44 -5.46 15.79
N PHE A 48 -2.74 -5.59 15.54
CA PHE A 48 -3.36 -6.90 15.42
C PHE A 48 -2.63 -7.77 14.40
N TYR A 49 -2.54 -9.07 14.67
CA TYR A 49 -1.86 -10.02 13.78
C TYR A 49 -2.44 -10.03 12.35
N TRP A 50 -3.72 -9.71 12.19
CA TRP A 50 -4.40 -9.66 10.91
C TRP A 50 -4.27 -8.32 10.19
N TYR A 51 -3.61 -7.33 10.80
CA TYR A 51 -3.35 -6.02 10.19
C TYR A 51 -2.32 -6.17 9.08
N VAL A 52 -2.58 -5.54 7.94
CA VAL A 52 -1.73 -5.63 6.75
C VAL A 52 -1.18 -4.25 6.44
N THR A 53 0.11 -4.10 6.69
CA THR A 53 0.79 -2.85 6.38
C THR A 53 1.01 -2.73 4.88
N VAL A 54 0.69 -1.55 4.32
CA VAL A 54 0.99 -1.19 2.94
C VAL A 54 2.07 -0.13 2.96
N TYR A 55 3.22 -0.45 2.38
CA TYR A 55 4.31 0.48 2.21
C TYR A 55 4.40 0.96 0.76
N MET A 56 4.78 2.21 0.60
CA MET A 56 5.15 2.76 -0.70
C MET A 56 6.57 3.27 -0.65
N ARG A 57 7.30 3.11 -1.74
CA ARG A 57 8.62 3.69 -1.93
C ARG A 57 8.65 4.55 -3.19
N ALA A 58 9.10 5.79 -3.04
CA ALA A 58 9.31 6.69 -4.17
C ALA A 58 10.66 6.39 -4.86
N ILE A 59 10.61 5.84 -6.08
CA ILE A 59 11.81 5.40 -6.83
C ILE A 59 12.32 6.52 -7.73
N SER A 60 11.43 7.12 -8.50
CA SER A 60 11.66 8.29 -9.34
C SER A 60 10.46 9.24 -9.24
N GLY A 61 10.49 10.37 -9.93
CA GLY A 61 9.36 11.31 -9.91
C GLY A 61 8.09 10.79 -10.60
N ASP A 62 8.16 9.66 -11.28
CA ASP A 62 7.09 9.01 -12.05
C ASP A 62 6.91 7.53 -11.74
N VAL A 63 7.70 6.96 -10.81
CA VAL A 63 7.61 5.55 -10.41
C VAL A 63 7.61 5.41 -8.90
N VAL A 64 6.67 4.59 -8.40
CA VAL A 64 6.66 4.12 -7.02
C VAL A 64 6.56 2.60 -6.97
N HIS A 65 7.13 2.00 -5.92
CA HIS A 65 6.91 0.59 -5.60
C HIS A 65 5.98 0.46 -4.41
N ILE A 66 5.02 -0.47 -4.49
CA ILE A 66 4.12 -0.82 -3.38
C ILE A 66 4.50 -2.21 -2.85
N ASP A 67 4.78 -2.28 -1.55
CA ASP A 67 5.04 -3.51 -0.79
C ASP A 67 3.86 -3.73 0.17
N ILE A 68 3.19 -4.88 0.05
CA ILE A 68 2.06 -5.25 0.89
C ILE A 68 2.51 -6.39 1.80
N GLY A 69 2.34 -6.23 3.11
CA GLY A 69 2.81 -7.20 4.09
C GLY A 69 2.23 -8.61 3.91
N ASP A 70 2.95 -9.61 4.44
CA ASP A 70 2.68 -11.05 4.24
C ASP A 70 1.27 -11.51 4.65
N ALA A 71 0.60 -10.76 5.53
CA ALA A 71 -0.78 -11.03 5.94
C ALA A 71 -1.84 -10.60 4.89
N MET A 72 -1.42 -10.12 3.72
CA MET A 72 -2.28 -9.72 2.61
C MET A 72 -3.34 -10.79 2.28
N PRO A 73 -4.64 -10.44 2.19
CA PRO A 73 -5.68 -11.38 1.82
C PRO A 73 -5.39 -12.09 0.49
N GLN A 74 -5.55 -13.41 0.47
CA GLN A 74 -5.22 -14.25 -0.67
C GLN A 74 -6.47 -14.92 -1.25
N SER A 75 -6.59 -14.87 -2.56
CA SER A 75 -7.52 -15.69 -3.34
C SER A 75 -6.85 -16.14 -4.63
N LYS A 76 -7.46 -17.04 -5.38
CA LYS A 76 -6.91 -17.45 -6.69
C LYS A 76 -6.72 -16.24 -7.61
N ALA A 77 -7.71 -15.35 -7.68
CA ALA A 77 -7.66 -14.16 -8.52
C ALA A 77 -6.60 -13.15 -8.05
N VAL A 78 -6.45 -12.96 -6.73
CA VAL A 78 -5.38 -12.09 -6.18
C VAL A 78 -4.01 -12.66 -6.50
N LYS A 79 -3.79 -13.97 -6.32
CA LYS A 79 -2.50 -14.61 -6.62
C LYS A 79 -2.11 -14.48 -8.09
N GLU A 80 -3.07 -14.72 -8.99
CA GLU A 80 -2.88 -14.58 -10.43
C GLU A 80 -2.62 -13.13 -10.83
N TRP A 81 -3.33 -12.17 -10.23
CA TRP A 81 -3.06 -10.76 -10.46
C TRP A 81 -1.65 -10.39 -9.99
N MET A 82 -1.25 -10.81 -8.80
CA MET A 82 0.09 -10.53 -8.24
C MET A 82 1.19 -11.12 -9.13
N SER A 83 1.08 -12.37 -9.59
CA SER A 83 2.09 -12.97 -10.47
C SER A 83 2.30 -12.23 -11.78
N ASN A 84 1.29 -11.51 -12.26
CA ASN A 84 1.33 -10.76 -13.52
C ASN A 84 1.71 -9.28 -13.36
N ASN A 85 1.65 -8.74 -12.13
CA ASN A 85 1.76 -7.31 -11.87
C ASN A 85 2.85 -6.94 -10.85
N THR A 86 3.61 -7.91 -10.34
CA THR A 86 4.75 -7.65 -9.46
C THR A 86 6.09 -7.85 -10.14
N ILE A 87 7.07 -7.09 -9.68
CA ILE A 87 8.48 -7.24 -10.01
C ILE A 87 9.28 -7.59 -8.75
N GLU A 88 10.53 -7.99 -8.91
CA GLU A 88 11.45 -8.16 -7.78
C GLU A 88 11.85 -6.78 -7.23
N GLY A 89 11.50 -6.54 -5.97
CA GLY A 89 11.88 -5.37 -5.20
C GLY A 89 13.13 -5.62 -4.35
N GLU A 90 13.40 -4.70 -3.42
CA GLU A 90 14.54 -4.87 -2.52
C GLU A 90 14.40 -6.11 -1.62
N TRP A 91 15.54 -6.74 -1.35
CA TRP A 91 15.65 -7.94 -0.51
C TRP A 91 14.82 -9.12 -0.99
N GLY A 92 14.57 -9.21 -2.31
CA GLY A 92 13.85 -10.33 -2.93
C GLY A 92 12.34 -10.34 -2.69
N ARG A 93 11.77 -9.23 -2.20
CA ARG A 93 10.32 -9.10 -2.02
C ARG A 93 9.64 -8.74 -3.34
N SER A 94 8.53 -9.38 -3.66
CA SER A 94 7.72 -8.96 -4.80
C SER A 94 7.01 -7.64 -4.49
N VAL A 95 7.17 -6.64 -5.35
CA VAL A 95 6.54 -5.32 -5.21
C VAL A 95 5.72 -4.99 -6.46
N ILE A 96 4.68 -4.19 -6.29
CA ILE A 96 3.89 -3.69 -7.41
C ILE A 96 4.53 -2.40 -7.89
N GLU A 97 5.04 -2.40 -9.12
CA GLU A 97 5.52 -1.18 -9.76
C GLU A 97 4.34 -0.38 -10.31
N ILE A 98 4.22 0.87 -9.85
CA ILE A 98 3.20 1.81 -10.32
C ILE A 98 3.89 2.99 -10.98
N LYS A 99 3.69 3.14 -12.29
CA LYS A 99 4.14 4.31 -13.06
C LYS A 99 3.06 5.39 -13.07
N LYS A 100 3.45 6.64 -13.33
CA LYS A 100 2.50 7.73 -13.60
C LYS A 100 1.58 7.32 -14.76
N GLY A 101 0.28 7.25 -14.47
CA GLY A 101 -0.78 6.81 -15.39
C GLY A 101 -1.29 5.40 -15.12
N GLU A 102 -0.61 4.61 -14.28
CA GLU A 102 -0.97 3.22 -13.99
C GLU A 102 -1.59 3.02 -12.59
N GLN A 103 -2.03 4.10 -11.94
CA GLN A 103 -2.58 4.03 -10.57
C GLN A 103 -3.82 3.14 -10.47
N GLY A 104 -4.51 2.92 -11.60
CA GLY A 104 -5.64 2.00 -11.72
C GLY A 104 -5.34 0.56 -11.27
N LYS A 105 -4.08 0.09 -11.40
CA LYS A 105 -3.66 -1.23 -10.91
C LYS A 105 -3.99 -1.45 -9.44
N LEU A 106 -3.83 -0.43 -8.60
CA LEU A 106 -4.15 -0.51 -7.17
C LEU A 106 -5.67 -0.63 -6.94
N LYS A 107 -6.49 0.02 -7.78
CA LYS A 107 -7.95 -0.08 -7.71
C LYS A 107 -8.44 -1.45 -8.16
N GLU A 108 -7.81 -2.04 -9.19
CA GLU A 108 -8.07 -3.41 -9.63
C GLU A 108 -7.78 -4.41 -8.52
N LEU A 109 -6.59 -4.33 -7.91
CA LEU A 109 -6.22 -5.19 -6.80
C LEU A 109 -7.17 -5.02 -5.60
N ALA A 110 -7.54 -3.79 -5.27
CA ALA A 110 -8.51 -3.51 -4.22
C ALA A 110 -9.87 -4.16 -4.48
N ALA A 111 -10.35 -4.18 -5.73
CA ALA A 111 -11.59 -4.85 -6.11
C ALA A 111 -11.48 -6.37 -5.94
N LEU A 112 -10.37 -6.98 -6.36
CA LEU A 112 -10.13 -8.41 -6.18
C LEU A 112 -10.11 -8.81 -4.70
N ILE A 113 -9.43 -8.02 -3.85
CA ILE A 113 -9.38 -8.25 -2.40
C ILE A 113 -10.76 -8.08 -1.77
N SER A 114 -11.52 -7.05 -2.14
CA SER A 114 -12.88 -6.84 -1.62
C SER A 114 -13.79 -8.02 -1.95
N SER A 115 -13.64 -8.60 -3.15
CA SER A 115 -14.48 -9.70 -3.62
C SER A 115 -14.30 -11.02 -2.87
N ILE A 116 -13.22 -11.15 -2.09
CA ILE A 116 -12.94 -12.36 -1.30
C ILE A 116 -14.07 -12.65 -0.32
N THR A 117 -14.65 -11.58 0.26
CA THR A 117 -15.71 -11.68 1.27
C THR A 117 -17.13 -11.73 0.69
N ASP A 118 -17.28 -11.66 -0.64
CA ASP A 118 -18.60 -11.70 -1.31
C ASP A 118 -19.19 -13.12 -1.37
N LYS A 119 -18.36 -14.14 -1.16
CA LYS A 119 -18.74 -15.56 -1.10
C LYS A 119 -18.32 -16.13 0.24
N PRO A 120 -18.84 -17.30 0.67
CA PRO A 120 -18.34 -17.97 1.87
C PRO A 120 -16.82 -18.10 1.84
N TYR A 121 -16.18 -17.72 2.95
CA TYR A 121 -14.73 -17.69 3.12
C TYR A 121 -14.35 -18.34 4.46
N ASP A 122 -13.20 -19.01 4.49
CA ASP A 122 -12.75 -19.76 5.68
C ASP A 122 -11.96 -18.89 6.67
N VAL A 123 -11.31 -17.83 6.18
CA VAL A 123 -10.41 -17.01 6.97
C VAL A 123 -11.20 -15.94 7.72
N ARG A 124 -11.52 -16.20 9.00
CA ARG A 124 -12.42 -15.36 9.81
C ARG A 124 -12.09 -13.87 9.84
N HIS A 125 -10.80 -13.51 9.82
CA HIS A 125 -10.38 -12.11 9.90
C HIS A 125 -10.51 -11.35 8.57
N TYR A 126 -10.81 -12.03 7.46
CA TYR A 126 -10.98 -11.37 6.16
C TYR A 126 -12.12 -10.35 6.13
N LYS A 127 -13.14 -10.48 6.99
CA LYS A 127 -14.17 -9.44 7.16
C LYS A 127 -13.63 -8.09 7.63
N TYR A 128 -12.44 -8.06 8.22
CA TYR A 128 -11.76 -6.84 8.68
C TYR A 128 -10.65 -6.48 7.70
N THR A 129 -9.75 -7.43 7.42
CA THR A 129 -8.57 -7.16 6.61
C THR A 129 -8.88 -6.85 5.15
N CYS A 130 -9.86 -7.52 4.51
CA CYS A 130 -10.17 -7.26 3.10
C CYS A 130 -10.68 -5.83 2.85
N PRO A 131 -11.71 -5.33 3.56
CA PRO A 131 -12.18 -3.96 3.34
C PRO A 131 -11.11 -2.92 3.69
N GLU A 132 -10.32 -3.15 4.74
CA GLU A 132 -9.25 -2.26 5.16
C GLU A 132 -8.15 -2.14 4.10
N VAL A 133 -7.56 -3.26 3.66
CA VAL A 133 -6.52 -3.27 2.63
C VAL A 133 -7.04 -2.68 1.32
N ALA A 134 -8.26 -3.04 0.92
CA ALA A 134 -8.86 -2.49 -0.28
C ALA A 134 -9.08 -0.96 -0.17
N SER A 135 -9.44 -0.45 1.00
CA SER A 135 -9.56 0.99 1.26
C SER A 135 -8.20 1.69 1.13
N VAL A 136 -7.17 1.15 1.78
CA VAL A 136 -5.80 1.69 1.72
C VAL A 136 -5.28 1.73 0.29
N LEU A 137 -5.48 0.66 -0.49
CA LEU A 137 -5.06 0.61 -1.89
C LEU A 137 -5.79 1.64 -2.77
N ARG A 138 -7.11 1.80 -2.59
CA ARG A 138 -7.90 2.82 -3.31
C ARG A 138 -7.42 4.23 -2.98
N ARG A 139 -7.26 4.55 -1.69
CA ARG A 139 -6.74 5.86 -1.29
C ARG A 139 -5.34 6.10 -1.81
N THR A 140 -4.47 5.10 -1.77
CA THR A 140 -3.11 5.22 -2.30
C THR A 140 -3.15 5.55 -3.80
N ALA A 141 -4.05 4.91 -4.56
CA ALA A 141 -4.26 5.23 -5.96
C ALA A 141 -4.71 6.69 -6.16
N ASP A 142 -5.61 7.19 -5.31
CA ASP A 142 -6.13 8.56 -5.39
C ASP A 142 -5.08 9.61 -4.99
N VAL A 143 -4.28 9.32 -3.96
CA VAL A 143 -3.12 10.14 -3.58
C VAL A 143 -2.13 10.20 -4.73
N LEU A 144 -1.78 9.07 -5.32
CA LEU A 144 -0.89 9.01 -6.47
C LEU A 144 -1.44 9.81 -7.67
N ALA A 145 -2.74 9.69 -7.95
CA ALA A 145 -3.39 10.50 -8.99
C ALA A 145 -3.27 12.00 -8.71
N THR A 146 -3.44 12.42 -7.45
CA THR A 146 -3.36 13.82 -7.02
C THR A 146 -1.93 14.37 -7.06
N VAL A 147 -0.93 13.62 -6.56
CA VAL A 147 0.46 14.13 -6.55
C VAL A 147 1.06 14.20 -7.95
N TRP A 148 0.55 13.38 -8.88
CA TRP A 148 0.98 13.35 -10.27
C TRP A 148 0.07 14.15 -11.22
N SER A 149 -1.06 14.67 -10.77
CA SER A 149 -1.88 15.62 -11.53
C SER A 149 -1.22 17.00 -11.49
N ASP A 150 -0.17 17.13 -12.28
CA ASP A 150 0.43 18.36 -12.81
C ASP A 150 1.03 18.04 -14.18
#